data_AF-A0AAV0FCT1-F1
#
_entry.id   AF-A0AAV0FCT1-F1
#
_cell.length_a   1.000
_cell.length_b   1.000
_cell.length_c   1.000
_cell.angle_alpha   90.00
_cell.angle_beta   90.00
_cell.angle_gamma   90.00
#
_symmetry.space_group_name_H-M   'P 1'
#
loop_
_entity.id
_entity.type
_entity.pdbx_description
1 polymer ?
#
loop_
_entity_poly.entity_id
_entity_poly.type
_entity_poly.pdbx_seq_one_letter_code
_entity_poly.pdbx_strand_id
1 'polypeptide(L)'
;MEIHKCSPHDTDLADADISLKLELPENDIWFKKKMKLLQDIGSNPLGLMPLRVSANADQIKSNLNSMLQQARIINLDELELYFGGDEANNFVGFYSPRNELKALQSVLSATDEALLSSRNANATVLQELRKATVDVISECSNRIREDTKICSGCRIERENSLLQWGERNGVMSNLRIACVEGAGRGAIATQDLNVGDIALEVPISVIISESIVHESDMYSILKGVDGMSSETMLLLWSMKEKHNHDSKYKLYFDTLPESFKTGLSFGVEALMTLDGTLLLEEIAQAKEHLRLQYDELFPALSNDHPGTFPPELYTWKQFLWACELWYSNSMKIMFSDGNLRMCLIPIAGFLNHSTFAHVVNYGKVDSVTNTLRFPLSRPCSKGEQCFLSYGNFSSSHLLTFYGFLPRLENPYDVIPLDIDIVMDEDFEEGGFTPGWTSHMVRGTWFSKNHGIFHYGLPFPLLDHMRRAQCASLKTIALKYLEIFA
;
A
#
# COMPACT_ATOMS: atom_id res chain seq x y z
N MET A 1 -8.63 52.51 0.53
CA MET A 1 -9.77 52.05 -0.30
C MET A 1 -9.16 51.45 -1.56
N GLU A 2 -8.57 50.28 -1.41
CA GLU A 2 -7.98 49.52 -2.52
C GLU A 2 -8.90 48.33 -2.80
N ILE A 3 -9.31 48.27 -4.05
CA ILE A 3 -10.26 47.29 -4.56
C ILE A 3 -9.52 45.96 -4.65
N HIS A 4 -9.89 45.01 -3.78
CA HIS A 4 -9.58 43.60 -3.99
C HIS A 4 -10.11 43.21 -5.37
N LYS A 5 -9.21 42.99 -6.34
CA LYS A 5 -9.55 42.29 -7.57
C LYS A 5 -9.85 40.84 -7.19
N CYS A 6 -11.12 40.46 -7.21
CA CYS A 6 -11.54 39.06 -7.21
C CYS A 6 -10.75 38.30 -8.27
N SER A 7 -10.15 37.18 -7.85
CA SER A 7 -9.65 36.17 -8.77
C SER A 7 -10.84 35.58 -9.53
N PRO A 8 -10.70 35.16 -10.80
CA PRO A 8 -11.78 34.50 -11.54
C PRO A 8 -12.30 33.20 -10.86
N HIS A 9 -11.58 32.68 -9.86
CA HIS A 9 -12.01 31.53 -9.06
C HIS A 9 -13.01 31.88 -7.93
N ASP A 10 -13.05 33.13 -7.44
CA ASP A 10 -13.99 33.54 -6.38
C ASP A 10 -15.43 33.65 -6.90
N THR A 11 -15.61 33.85 -8.21
CA THR A 11 -16.92 33.94 -8.85
C THR A 11 -17.61 32.57 -9.03
N ASP A 12 -16.85 31.48 -9.17
CA ASP A 12 -17.44 30.13 -9.35
C ASP A 12 -17.94 29.52 -8.03
N LEU A 13 -17.36 29.92 -6.89
CA LEU A 13 -17.82 29.52 -5.55
C LEU A 13 -19.13 30.21 -5.14
N ALA A 14 -19.39 31.41 -5.65
CA ALA A 14 -20.57 32.20 -5.30
C ALA A 14 -21.88 31.69 -5.93
N ASP A 15 -21.77 30.81 -6.94
CA ASP A 15 -22.88 30.35 -7.81
C ASP A 15 -23.06 28.82 -7.78
N ALA A 16 -22.43 28.14 -6.82
CA ALA A 16 -22.47 26.68 -6.65
C ALA A 16 -23.44 26.27 -5.53
N ASP A 17 -24.33 25.32 -5.81
CA ASP A 17 -25.33 24.84 -4.86
C ASP A 17 -24.77 23.83 -3.84
N ILE A 18 -23.68 23.15 -4.20
CA ILE A 18 -23.02 22.09 -3.43
C ILE A 18 -21.50 22.27 -3.56
N SER A 19 -20.77 22.06 -2.47
CA SER A 19 -19.30 22.05 -2.46
C SER A 19 -18.79 20.72 -1.92
N LEU A 20 -18.05 19.99 -2.77
CA LEU A 20 -17.37 18.76 -2.40
C LEU A 20 -15.95 19.06 -1.95
N LYS A 21 -15.47 18.37 -0.91
CA LYS A 21 -14.15 18.62 -0.32
C LYS A 21 -13.16 17.54 -0.72
N LEU A 22 -12.16 17.91 -1.52
CA LEU A 22 -10.99 17.11 -1.87
C LEU A 22 -9.74 17.86 -1.42
N GLU A 23 -9.43 17.80 -0.14
CA GLU A 23 -8.34 18.58 0.47
C GLU A 23 -7.05 17.76 0.55
N LEU A 24 -5.92 18.42 0.26
CA LEU A 24 -4.60 17.87 0.52
C LEU A 24 -4.28 18.01 2.02
N PRO A 25 -4.00 16.92 2.76
CA PRO A 25 -3.69 17.01 4.18
C PRO A 25 -2.46 17.89 4.46
N GLU A 26 -2.55 18.82 5.40
CA GLU A 26 -1.43 19.73 5.75
C GLU A 26 -0.18 19.00 6.27
N ASN A 27 -0.36 17.79 6.81
CA ASN A 27 0.72 16.93 7.28
C ASN A 27 1.30 16.00 6.19
N ASP A 28 0.90 16.16 4.92
CA ASP A 28 1.48 15.40 3.81
C ASP A 28 2.96 15.80 3.63
N ILE A 29 3.84 14.80 3.60
CA ILE A 29 5.30 14.99 3.50
C ILE A 29 5.66 15.76 2.21
N TRP A 30 4.87 15.59 1.15
CA TRP A 30 5.04 16.23 -0.15
C TRP A 30 4.10 17.42 -0.36
N PHE A 31 3.52 17.97 0.72
CA PHE A 31 2.51 19.04 0.66
C PHE A 31 2.90 20.17 -0.29
N LYS A 32 4.09 20.75 -0.14
CA LYS A 32 4.55 21.87 -0.99
C LYS A 32 4.57 21.52 -2.47
N LYS A 33 5.06 20.32 -2.82
CA LYS A 33 5.18 19.87 -4.21
C LYS A 33 3.80 19.59 -4.81
N LYS A 34 2.95 18.86 -4.09
CA LYS A 34 1.58 18.56 -4.53
C LYS A 34 0.72 19.83 -4.62
N MET A 35 0.84 20.76 -3.67
CA MET A 35 0.14 22.05 -3.73
C MET A 35 0.52 22.86 -4.96
N LYS A 36 1.80 22.89 -5.33
CA LYS A 36 2.24 23.53 -6.57
C LYS A 36 1.57 22.89 -7.80
N LEU A 37 1.58 21.57 -7.90
CA LEU A 37 0.92 20.84 -9.00
C LEU A 37 -0.59 21.13 -9.05
N LEU A 38 -1.25 21.22 -7.89
CA LEU A 38 -2.66 21.61 -7.78
C LEU A 38 -2.89 23.05 -8.29
N GLN A 39 -2.02 24.00 -7.93
CA GLN A 39 -2.10 25.37 -8.42
C GLN A 39 -1.89 25.45 -9.94
N ASP A 40 -0.96 24.66 -10.49
CA ASP A 40 -0.65 24.61 -11.92
C ASP A 40 -1.86 24.14 -12.76
N ILE A 41 -2.75 23.31 -12.20
CA ILE A 41 -4.01 22.90 -12.85
C ILE A 41 -5.20 23.82 -12.53
N GLY A 42 -4.96 24.94 -11.82
CA GLY A 42 -6.01 25.88 -11.43
C GLY A 42 -6.93 25.36 -10.31
N SER A 43 -6.47 24.40 -9.50
CA SER A 43 -7.25 23.87 -8.38
C SER A 43 -7.39 24.89 -7.26
N ASN A 44 -8.54 24.89 -6.60
CA ASN A 44 -8.79 25.69 -5.41
C ASN A 44 -7.86 25.25 -4.26
N PRO A 45 -7.11 26.17 -3.60
CA PRO A 45 -6.26 25.84 -2.46
C PRO A 45 -6.99 25.21 -1.27
N LEU A 46 -8.28 25.52 -1.09
CA LEU A 46 -9.13 24.97 -0.03
C LEU A 46 -9.66 23.56 -0.37
N GLY A 47 -9.35 23.03 -1.56
CA GLY A 47 -9.83 21.73 -2.01
C GLY A 47 -11.34 21.67 -2.29
N LEU A 48 -12.02 22.81 -2.32
CA LEU A 48 -13.46 22.89 -2.58
C LEU A 48 -13.75 22.82 -4.09
N MET A 49 -14.60 21.86 -4.45
CA MET A 49 -15.05 21.61 -5.81
C MET A 49 -16.54 21.96 -5.93
N PRO A 50 -16.89 23.02 -6.67
CA PRO A 50 -18.28 23.44 -6.85
C PRO A 50 -19.05 22.45 -7.75
N LEU A 51 -20.29 22.14 -7.37
CA LEU A 51 -21.23 21.34 -8.15
C LEU A 51 -22.59 22.04 -8.20
N ARG A 52 -23.13 22.20 -9.41
CA ARG A 52 -24.45 22.81 -9.65
C ARG A 52 -25.54 21.75 -9.60
N VAL A 53 -26.67 22.03 -8.94
CA VAL A 53 -27.80 21.08 -8.85
C VAL A 53 -28.45 20.85 -10.21
N SER A 54 -28.40 21.84 -11.09
CA SER A 54 -28.94 21.77 -12.45
C SER A 54 -27.98 21.17 -13.48
N ALA A 55 -26.85 20.59 -13.04
CA ALA A 55 -25.86 20.03 -13.95
C ALA A 55 -26.46 18.89 -14.79
N ASN A 56 -26.28 18.94 -16.10
CA ASN A 56 -26.62 17.83 -16.99
C ASN A 56 -25.52 16.75 -16.99
N ALA A 57 -25.78 15.63 -17.65
CA ALA A 57 -24.84 14.49 -17.70
C ALA A 57 -23.43 14.86 -18.21
N ASP A 58 -23.32 15.72 -19.22
CA ASP A 58 -22.03 16.16 -19.76
C ASP A 58 -21.27 17.05 -18.78
N GLN A 59 -21.99 17.92 -18.06
CA GLN A 59 -21.42 18.76 -17.00
C GLN A 59 -20.96 17.92 -15.81
N ILE A 60 -21.74 16.90 -15.41
CA ILE A 60 -21.32 15.95 -14.35
C ILE A 60 -20.05 15.21 -14.76
N LYS A 61 -19.97 14.74 -16.00
CA LYS A 61 -18.77 14.08 -16.52
C LYS A 61 -17.56 15.02 -16.53
N SER A 62 -17.75 16.28 -16.94
CA SER A 62 -16.70 17.29 -16.90
C SER A 62 -16.23 17.55 -15.47
N ASN A 63 -17.16 17.71 -14.52
CA ASN A 63 -16.84 17.92 -13.11
C ASN A 63 -16.10 16.72 -12.51
N LEU A 64 -16.55 15.49 -12.81
CA LEU A 64 -15.87 14.27 -12.40
C LEU A 64 -14.43 14.24 -12.92
N ASN A 65 -14.19 14.59 -14.18
CA ASN A 65 -12.83 14.63 -14.74
C ASN A 65 -11.93 15.64 -13.98
N SER A 66 -12.43 16.83 -13.69
CA SER A 66 -11.70 17.84 -12.90
C SER A 66 -11.40 17.36 -11.49
N MET A 67 -12.41 16.80 -10.81
CA MET A 67 -12.26 16.23 -9.47
C MET A 67 -11.24 15.08 -9.46
N LEU A 68 -11.26 14.22 -10.47
CA LEU A 68 -10.29 13.13 -10.59
C LEU A 68 -8.87 13.64 -10.85
N GLN A 69 -8.69 14.69 -11.66
CA GLN A 69 -7.38 15.27 -11.87
C GLN A 69 -6.77 15.79 -10.56
N GLN A 70 -7.56 16.48 -9.75
CA GLN A 70 -7.13 16.92 -8.42
C GLN A 70 -6.88 15.74 -7.47
N ALA A 71 -7.81 14.78 -7.40
CA ALA A 71 -7.69 13.63 -6.51
C ALA A 71 -6.46 12.77 -6.83
N ARG A 72 -6.10 12.62 -8.11
CA ARG A 72 -4.87 11.93 -8.53
C ARG A 72 -3.62 12.61 -7.98
N ILE A 73 -3.53 13.94 -8.07
CA ILE A 73 -2.40 14.72 -7.53
C ILE A 73 -2.31 14.60 -6.01
N ILE A 74 -3.45 14.71 -5.31
CA ILE A 74 -3.52 14.56 -3.84
C ILE A 74 -2.96 13.18 -3.43
N ASN A 75 -3.32 12.14 -4.16
CA ASN A 75 -2.94 10.76 -3.88
C ASN A 75 -1.58 10.32 -4.46
N LEU A 76 -0.79 11.22 -5.06
CA LEU A 76 0.54 10.87 -5.56
C LEU A 76 1.45 10.37 -4.42
N ASP A 77 2.17 9.28 -4.64
CA ASP A 77 3.24 8.86 -3.74
C ASP A 77 4.62 9.38 -4.18
N GLU A 78 5.64 9.04 -3.39
CA GLU A 78 7.02 9.47 -3.62
C GLU A 78 7.54 9.07 -5.01
N LEU A 79 7.35 7.81 -5.41
CA LEU A 79 7.86 7.32 -6.69
C LEU A 79 7.11 7.98 -7.84
N GLU A 80 5.80 8.16 -7.71
CA GLU A 80 5.00 8.85 -8.72
C GLU A 80 5.45 10.30 -8.90
N LEU A 81 5.78 11.01 -7.81
CA LEU A 81 6.34 12.37 -7.85
C LEU A 81 7.77 12.42 -8.38
N TYR A 82 8.57 11.39 -8.11
CA TYR A 82 9.95 11.30 -8.57
C TYR A 82 10.03 11.09 -10.08
N PHE A 83 9.28 10.10 -10.59
CA PHE A 83 9.28 9.74 -12.01
C PHE A 83 8.31 10.59 -12.85
N GLY A 84 7.29 11.19 -12.24
CA GLY A 84 6.36 12.11 -12.92
C GLY A 84 6.91 13.52 -13.13
N GLY A 85 7.94 13.93 -12.39
CA GLY A 85 8.53 15.26 -12.50
C GLY A 85 7.71 16.37 -11.84
N ASP A 86 7.93 17.62 -12.28
CA ASP A 86 7.41 18.82 -11.60
C ASP A 86 6.30 19.55 -12.38
N GLU A 87 5.88 19.03 -13.53
CA GLU A 87 4.87 19.65 -14.38
C GLU A 87 3.55 18.91 -14.31
N ALA A 88 2.46 19.66 -14.09
CA ALA A 88 1.11 19.11 -14.05
C ALA A 88 0.73 18.29 -15.30
N ASN A 89 1.24 18.66 -16.47
CA ASN A 89 0.97 17.95 -17.73
C ASN A 89 1.47 16.49 -17.74
N ASN A 90 2.47 16.17 -16.93
CA ASN A 90 2.97 14.79 -16.81
C ASN A 90 2.02 13.87 -16.04
N PHE A 91 1.09 14.47 -15.28
CA PHE A 91 0.10 13.80 -14.45
C PHE A 91 -1.29 13.78 -15.09
N VAL A 92 -1.37 14.03 -16.40
CA VAL A 92 -2.62 13.85 -17.15
C VAL A 92 -2.92 12.36 -17.30
N GLY A 93 -4.14 11.99 -16.88
CA GLY A 93 -4.63 10.63 -16.92
C GLY A 93 -4.11 9.76 -15.76
N PHE A 94 -4.16 8.45 -15.99
CA PHE A 94 -3.87 7.42 -15.02
C PHE A 94 -2.35 7.18 -14.86
N TYR A 95 -1.83 7.24 -13.63
CA TYR A 95 -0.40 7.06 -13.34
C TYR A 95 -0.05 5.63 -12.90
N SER A 96 -0.76 5.11 -11.90
CA SER A 96 -0.67 3.73 -11.45
C SER A 96 -2.05 3.20 -11.06
N PRO A 97 -2.33 1.88 -11.23
CA PRO A 97 -3.59 1.24 -10.81
C PRO A 97 -4.04 1.58 -9.41
N ARG A 98 -3.08 1.75 -8.51
CA ARG A 98 -3.36 2.15 -7.15
C ARG A 98 -3.78 3.62 -7.02
N ASN A 99 -3.06 4.55 -7.65
CA ASN A 99 -3.37 5.97 -7.59
C ASN A 99 -4.78 6.28 -8.12
N GLU A 100 -5.19 5.63 -9.21
CA GLU A 100 -6.54 5.81 -9.76
C GLU A 100 -7.64 5.34 -8.84
N LEU A 101 -7.48 4.14 -8.27
CA LEU A 101 -8.46 3.62 -7.34
C LEU A 101 -8.56 4.53 -6.12
N LYS A 102 -7.42 4.99 -5.58
CA LYS A 102 -7.42 5.95 -4.46
C LYS A 102 -8.11 7.26 -4.85
N ALA A 103 -7.82 7.81 -6.02
CA ALA A 103 -8.42 9.05 -6.50
C ALA A 103 -9.95 8.92 -6.68
N LEU A 104 -10.41 7.86 -7.35
CA LEU A 104 -11.84 7.56 -7.52
C LEU A 104 -12.53 7.34 -6.16
N GLN A 105 -11.86 6.69 -5.22
CA GLN A 105 -12.38 6.50 -3.86
C GLN A 105 -12.43 7.82 -3.06
N SER A 106 -11.48 8.74 -3.23
CA SER A 106 -11.57 10.08 -2.62
C SER A 106 -12.79 10.82 -3.14
N VAL A 107 -13.05 10.76 -4.45
CA VAL A 107 -14.24 11.36 -5.07
C VAL A 107 -15.53 10.70 -4.54
N LEU A 108 -15.59 9.37 -4.48
CA LEU A 108 -16.73 8.65 -3.91
C LEU A 108 -16.99 9.04 -2.45
N SER A 109 -15.94 9.08 -1.62
CA SER A 109 -16.07 9.40 -0.20
C SER A 109 -16.61 10.82 0.01
N ALA A 110 -16.06 11.80 -0.71
CA ALA A 110 -16.55 13.18 -0.67
C ALA A 110 -18.02 13.28 -1.14
N THR A 111 -18.39 12.50 -2.16
CA THR A 111 -19.76 12.46 -2.68
C THR A 111 -20.73 11.81 -1.68
N ASP A 112 -20.33 10.71 -1.04
CA ASP A 112 -21.12 9.99 -0.04
C ASP A 112 -21.31 10.83 1.24
N GLU A 113 -20.28 11.55 1.70
CA GLU A 113 -20.39 12.51 2.81
C GLU A 113 -21.35 13.66 2.50
N ALA A 114 -21.30 14.19 1.27
CA ALA A 114 -22.23 15.22 0.83
C ALA A 114 -23.67 14.68 0.73
N LEU A 115 -23.86 13.43 0.28
CA LEU A 115 -25.18 12.79 0.21
C LEU A 115 -25.84 12.71 1.59
N LEU A 116 -25.08 12.32 2.63
CA LEU A 116 -25.57 12.21 4.01
C LEU A 116 -26.07 13.55 4.58
N SER A 117 -25.54 14.68 4.09
CA SER A 117 -25.90 16.03 4.56
C SER A 117 -26.85 16.78 3.61
N SER A 118 -27.27 16.16 2.50
CA SER A 118 -27.99 16.83 1.40
C SER A 118 -29.53 16.87 1.55
N ARG A 119 -30.16 17.86 0.89
CA ARG A 119 -31.62 17.91 0.65
C ARG A 119 -31.99 17.16 -0.63
N ASN A 120 -33.27 16.79 -0.81
CA ASN A 120 -33.75 15.96 -1.94
C ASN A 120 -33.29 16.38 -3.35
N ALA A 121 -33.26 17.68 -3.68
CA ALA A 121 -32.82 18.15 -5.00
C ALA A 121 -31.31 17.93 -5.21
N ASN A 122 -30.50 18.20 -4.19
CA ASN A 122 -29.05 18.00 -4.19
C ASN A 122 -28.69 16.51 -4.24
N ALA A 123 -29.53 15.65 -3.67
CA ALA A 123 -29.32 14.21 -3.69
C ALA A 123 -29.33 13.62 -5.11
N THR A 124 -30.07 14.20 -6.05
CA THR A 124 -30.16 13.65 -7.42
C THR A 124 -28.84 13.82 -8.17
N VAL A 125 -28.28 15.03 -8.22
CA VAL A 125 -27.00 15.29 -8.91
C VAL A 125 -25.84 14.53 -8.24
N LEU A 126 -25.85 14.40 -6.92
CA LEU A 126 -24.84 13.64 -6.19
C LEU A 126 -24.94 12.14 -6.44
N GLN A 127 -26.15 11.59 -6.57
CA GLN A 127 -26.35 10.19 -6.97
C GLN A 127 -25.85 9.93 -8.39
N GLU A 128 -26.08 10.86 -9.32
CA GLU A 128 -25.56 10.77 -10.68
C GLU A 128 -24.03 10.86 -10.73
N LEU A 129 -23.42 11.77 -9.97
CA LEU A 129 -21.97 11.85 -9.83
C LEU A 129 -21.38 10.56 -9.23
N ARG A 130 -21.98 10.06 -8.15
CA ARG A 130 -21.60 8.79 -7.53
C ARG A 130 -21.66 7.64 -8.53
N LYS A 131 -22.76 7.53 -9.29
CA LYS A 131 -22.92 6.52 -10.34
C LYS A 131 -21.85 6.65 -11.41
N ALA A 132 -21.64 7.86 -11.95
CA ALA A 132 -20.61 8.11 -12.95
C ALA A 132 -19.21 7.70 -12.45
N THR A 133 -18.93 7.91 -11.16
CA THR A 133 -17.65 7.52 -10.55
C THR A 133 -17.52 6.00 -10.45
N VAL A 134 -18.57 5.28 -10.05
CA VAL A 134 -18.61 3.81 -10.04
C VAL A 134 -18.50 3.23 -11.46
N ASP A 135 -19.11 3.88 -12.45
CA ASP A 135 -19.01 3.48 -13.85
C ASP A 135 -17.55 3.56 -14.35
N VAL A 136 -16.81 4.63 -13.97
CA VAL A 136 -15.37 4.76 -14.27
C VAL A 136 -14.55 3.68 -13.57
N ILE A 137 -14.83 3.36 -12.31
CA ILE A 137 -14.16 2.24 -11.60
C ILE A 137 -14.39 0.92 -12.34
N SER A 138 -15.62 0.68 -12.78
CA SER A 138 -16.00 -0.54 -13.50
C SER A 138 -15.31 -0.62 -14.87
N GLU A 139 -15.22 0.51 -15.58
CA GLU A 139 -14.47 0.60 -16.84
C GLU A 139 -12.97 0.30 -16.65
N CYS A 140 -12.34 0.88 -15.63
CA CYS A 140 -10.95 0.56 -15.26
C CYS A 140 -10.78 -0.93 -14.92
N SER A 141 -11.76 -1.51 -14.22
CA SER A 141 -11.74 -2.93 -13.85
C SER A 141 -11.82 -3.88 -15.03
N ASN A 142 -12.54 -3.51 -16.09
CA ASN A 142 -12.60 -4.28 -17.32
C ASN A 142 -11.31 -4.18 -18.15
N ARG A 143 -10.59 -3.06 -18.05
CA ARG A 143 -9.33 -2.83 -18.78
C ARG A 143 -8.13 -3.52 -18.11
N ILE A 144 -8.12 -3.58 -16.78
CA ILE A 144 -7.02 -4.13 -15.99
C ILE A 144 -7.53 -5.37 -15.27
N ARG A 145 -7.33 -6.54 -15.88
CA ARG A 145 -7.76 -7.81 -15.33
C ARG A 145 -6.58 -8.74 -15.10
N GLU A 146 -6.55 -9.34 -13.91
CA GLU A 146 -5.62 -10.41 -13.58
C GLU A 146 -6.39 -11.72 -13.64
N ASP A 147 -6.26 -12.45 -14.76
CA ASP A 147 -6.92 -13.73 -14.93
C ASP A 147 -6.34 -14.76 -13.96
N THR A 148 -7.23 -15.39 -13.20
CA THR A 148 -6.88 -16.36 -12.17
C THR A 148 -7.52 -17.70 -12.47
N LYS A 149 -6.70 -18.75 -12.45
CA LYS A 149 -7.16 -20.11 -12.67
C LYS A 149 -7.20 -20.85 -11.34
N ILE A 150 -8.41 -21.28 -10.96
CA ILE A 150 -8.62 -22.09 -9.77
C ILE A 150 -8.18 -23.54 -10.07
N CYS A 151 -7.28 -24.08 -9.26
CA CYS A 151 -6.80 -25.45 -9.39
C CYS A 151 -7.83 -26.44 -8.82
N SER A 152 -8.16 -27.48 -9.59
CA SER A 152 -8.95 -28.62 -9.11
C SER A 152 -8.10 -29.58 -8.27
N GLY A 153 -8.68 -30.18 -7.23
CA GLY A 153 -8.05 -31.29 -6.49
C GLY A 153 -7.13 -30.90 -5.33
N CYS A 154 -7.06 -29.62 -4.96
CA CYS A 154 -6.37 -29.18 -3.75
C CYS A 154 -7.14 -29.53 -2.48
N ARG A 155 -6.41 -29.98 -1.45
CA ARG A 155 -6.91 -30.18 -0.09
C ARG A 155 -7.02 -28.83 0.61
N ILE A 156 -8.26 -28.41 0.92
CA ILE A 156 -8.59 -27.14 1.58
C ILE A 156 -9.38 -27.36 2.88
N GLU A 157 -9.33 -28.57 3.45
CA GLU A 157 -10.14 -28.95 4.61
C GLU A 157 -9.76 -28.14 5.87
N ARG A 158 -8.47 -27.82 6.03
CA ARG A 158 -7.98 -27.01 7.15
C ARG A 158 -8.48 -25.57 7.04
N GLU A 159 -8.41 -25.00 5.85
CA GLU A 159 -8.87 -23.65 5.54
C GLU A 159 -10.39 -23.53 5.72
N ASN A 160 -11.16 -24.53 5.29
CA ASN A 160 -12.60 -24.59 5.56
C ASN A 160 -12.91 -24.68 7.06
N SER A 161 -12.12 -25.44 7.82
CA SER A 161 -12.26 -25.53 9.27
C SER A 161 -11.95 -24.18 9.95
N LEU A 162 -10.94 -23.46 9.46
CA LEU A 162 -10.61 -22.10 9.92
C LEU A 162 -11.73 -21.09 9.59
N LEU A 163 -12.33 -21.16 8.40
CA LEU A 163 -13.49 -20.32 8.05
C LEU A 163 -14.65 -20.56 9.02
N GLN A 164 -15.02 -21.83 9.27
CA GLN A 164 -16.08 -22.17 10.23
C GLN A 164 -15.76 -21.71 11.65
N TRP A 165 -14.49 -21.80 12.07
CA TRP A 165 -14.05 -21.26 13.35
C TRP A 165 -14.19 -19.74 13.39
N GLY A 166 -13.83 -19.05 12.30
CA GLY A 166 -14.00 -17.61 12.18
C GLY A 166 -15.47 -17.20 12.32
N GLU A 167 -16.36 -17.85 11.58
CA GLU A 167 -17.81 -17.61 11.65
C GLU A 167 -18.36 -17.77 13.08
N ARG A 168 -17.95 -18.84 13.79
CA ARG A 168 -18.32 -19.06 15.20
C ARG A 168 -17.81 -17.97 16.15
N ASN A 169 -16.72 -17.28 15.78
CA ASN A 169 -16.15 -16.16 16.52
C ASN A 169 -16.59 -14.79 15.97
N GLY A 170 -17.61 -14.74 15.09
CA GLY A 170 -18.20 -13.51 14.58
C GLY A 170 -17.54 -12.92 13.34
N VAL A 171 -16.61 -13.64 12.69
CA VAL A 171 -16.08 -13.22 11.38
C VAL A 171 -17.19 -13.34 10.33
N MET A 172 -17.42 -12.26 9.57
CA MET A 172 -18.31 -12.29 8.42
C MET A 172 -17.47 -12.32 7.14
N SER A 173 -17.70 -13.28 6.26
CA SER A 173 -16.94 -13.43 5.03
C SER A 173 -17.83 -13.64 3.82
N ASN A 174 -17.55 -12.90 2.76
CA ASN A 174 -18.11 -13.15 1.43
C ASN A 174 -17.15 -13.99 0.55
N LEU A 175 -16.14 -14.61 1.18
CA LEU A 175 -15.03 -15.26 0.51
C LEU A 175 -14.97 -16.74 0.90
N ARG A 176 -14.56 -17.58 -0.05
CA ARG A 176 -14.15 -18.97 0.19
C ARG A 176 -12.67 -19.13 -0.14
N ILE A 177 -12.00 -20.08 0.49
CA ILE A 177 -10.59 -20.35 0.14
C ILE A 177 -10.51 -21.39 -0.98
N ALA A 178 -9.59 -21.19 -1.90
CA ALA A 178 -9.28 -22.15 -2.96
C ALA A 178 -7.79 -22.14 -3.31
N CYS A 179 -7.32 -23.16 -4.02
CA CYS A 179 -6.01 -23.09 -4.65
C CYS A 179 -6.09 -22.32 -5.96
N VAL A 180 -5.19 -21.37 -6.13
CA VAL A 180 -5.00 -20.57 -7.34
C VAL A 180 -3.65 -20.94 -7.95
N GLU A 181 -3.67 -21.30 -9.23
CA GLU A 181 -2.46 -21.66 -9.99
C GLU A 181 -1.44 -20.55 -9.85
N GLY A 182 -0.19 -20.85 -9.46
CA GLY A 182 0.89 -19.86 -9.29
C GLY A 182 0.84 -18.97 -8.05
N ALA A 183 -0.27 -18.90 -7.31
CA ALA A 183 -0.38 -18.10 -6.07
C ALA A 183 -0.54 -18.96 -4.80
N GLY A 184 -0.72 -20.28 -4.94
CA GLY A 184 -0.96 -21.16 -3.80
C GLY A 184 -2.41 -21.06 -3.37
N ARG A 185 -2.68 -20.64 -2.13
CA ARG A 185 -4.06 -20.47 -1.63
C ARG A 185 -4.50 -19.04 -1.82
N GLY A 186 -5.77 -18.84 -2.15
CA GLY A 186 -6.35 -17.53 -2.40
C GLY A 186 -7.80 -17.45 -1.96
N ALA A 187 -8.26 -16.25 -1.66
CA ALA A 187 -9.64 -15.96 -1.31
C ALA A 187 -10.48 -15.65 -2.57
N ILE A 188 -11.57 -16.37 -2.77
CA ILE A 188 -12.43 -16.30 -3.95
C ILE A 188 -13.81 -15.76 -3.55
N ALA A 189 -14.32 -14.79 -4.29
CA ALA A 189 -15.65 -14.24 -4.03
C ALA A 189 -16.75 -15.31 -4.23
N THR A 190 -17.66 -15.40 -3.28
CA THR A 190 -18.78 -16.36 -3.29
C THR A 190 -20.02 -15.84 -4.02
N GLN A 191 -20.07 -14.52 -4.22
CA GLN A 191 -21.09 -13.77 -4.93
C GLN A 191 -20.46 -12.56 -5.63
N ASP A 192 -21.23 -11.88 -6.48
CA ASP A 192 -20.79 -10.61 -7.04
C ASP A 192 -20.78 -9.56 -5.93
N LEU A 193 -19.67 -8.83 -5.82
CA LEU A 193 -19.48 -7.79 -4.82
C LEU A 193 -19.16 -6.46 -5.51
N ASN A 194 -19.84 -5.41 -5.10
CA ASN A 194 -19.74 -4.07 -5.66
C ASN A 194 -18.75 -3.19 -4.89
N VAL A 195 -18.47 -2.01 -5.44
CA VAL A 195 -17.69 -0.98 -4.75
C VAL A 195 -18.36 -0.63 -3.42
N GLY A 196 -17.57 -0.69 -2.33
CA GLY A 196 -18.02 -0.44 -0.96
C GLY A 196 -18.54 -1.67 -0.21
N ASP A 197 -18.83 -2.78 -0.90
CA ASP A 197 -19.20 -4.04 -0.24
C ASP A 197 -18.02 -4.56 0.59
N ILE A 198 -18.32 -5.24 1.69
CA ILE A 198 -17.30 -5.76 2.61
C ILE A 198 -16.94 -7.20 2.22
N ALA A 199 -15.71 -7.43 1.78
CA ALA A 199 -15.25 -8.76 1.44
C ALA A 199 -15.06 -9.65 2.68
N LEU A 200 -14.52 -9.05 3.75
CA LEU A 200 -14.25 -9.70 5.03
C LEU A 200 -14.43 -8.69 6.17
N GLU A 201 -15.01 -9.12 7.27
CA GLU A 201 -15.14 -8.34 8.50
C GLU A 201 -14.73 -9.20 9.69
N VAL A 202 -13.70 -8.75 10.43
CA VAL A 202 -13.04 -9.52 11.48
C VAL A 202 -13.15 -8.80 12.82
N PRO A 203 -13.84 -9.37 13.83
CA PRO A 203 -13.85 -8.82 15.18
C PRO A 203 -12.45 -8.71 15.79
N ILE A 204 -12.18 -7.67 16.58
CA ILE A 204 -10.87 -7.50 17.23
C ILE A 204 -10.48 -8.70 18.10
N SER A 205 -11.46 -9.44 18.64
CA SER A 205 -11.23 -10.64 19.46
C SER A 205 -10.64 -11.81 18.67
N VAL A 206 -10.63 -11.77 17.34
CA VAL A 206 -10.04 -12.80 16.46
C VAL A 206 -8.62 -12.40 16.03
N ILE A 207 -8.27 -11.13 16.12
CA ILE A 207 -6.98 -10.59 15.68
C ILE A 207 -5.88 -10.97 16.69
N ILE A 208 -4.73 -11.43 16.18
CA ILE A 208 -3.55 -11.70 16.98
C ILE A 208 -2.68 -10.44 16.95
N SER A 209 -2.50 -9.80 18.11
CA SER A 209 -1.68 -8.59 18.30
C SER A 209 -0.92 -8.65 19.63
N GLU A 210 0.00 -7.72 19.90
CA GLU A 210 0.87 -7.73 21.10
C GLU A 210 0.15 -8.00 22.43
N SER A 211 -1.13 -7.65 22.54
CA SER A 211 -1.99 -7.95 23.70
C SER A 211 -1.96 -9.40 24.14
N ILE A 212 -1.85 -10.34 23.19
CA ILE A 212 -1.77 -11.76 23.51
C ILE A 212 -0.51 -12.14 24.28
N VAL A 213 0.60 -11.45 24.01
CA VAL A 213 1.82 -11.72 24.76
C VAL A 213 1.68 -11.21 26.17
N HIS A 214 1.05 -10.05 26.40
CA HIS A 214 0.81 -9.50 27.74
C HIS A 214 -0.01 -10.43 28.64
N GLU A 215 -0.86 -11.27 28.06
CA GLU A 215 -1.66 -12.28 28.77
C GLU A 215 -0.92 -13.62 28.96
N SER A 216 0.26 -13.79 28.34
CA SER A 216 1.05 -15.02 28.39
C SER A 216 2.06 -15.05 29.54
N ASP A 217 2.54 -16.26 29.86
CA ASP A 217 3.63 -16.50 30.81
C ASP A 217 4.99 -15.94 30.35
N MET A 218 5.10 -15.51 29.09
CA MET A 218 6.35 -15.00 28.50
C MET A 218 6.59 -13.52 28.83
N TYR A 219 5.54 -12.72 28.99
CA TYR A 219 5.67 -11.27 29.07
C TYR A 219 6.48 -10.79 30.27
N SER A 220 6.31 -11.43 31.44
CA SER A 220 7.07 -11.07 32.64
C SER A 220 8.57 -11.23 32.48
N ILE A 221 9.00 -12.13 31.60
CA ILE A 221 10.41 -12.40 31.28
C ILE A 221 10.88 -11.42 30.21
N LEU A 222 10.17 -11.35 29.09
CA LEU A 222 10.59 -10.58 27.92
C LEU A 222 10.61 -9.07 28.16
N LYS A 223 9.73 -8.53 29.02
CA LYS A 223 9.73 -7.10 29.36
C LYS A 223 11.02 -6.63 30.06
N GLY A 224 11.79 -7.55 30.64
CA GLY A 224 13.05 -7.25 31.32
C GLY A 224 14.28 -7.39 30.42
N VAL A 225 14.12 -7.85 29.19
CA VAL A 225 15.19 -7.99 28.20
C VAL A 225 15.38 -6.64 27.51
N ASP A 226 16.60 -6.12 27.54
CA ASP A 226 16.93 -4.85 26.89
C ASP A 226 16.76 -4.96 25.36
N GLY A 227 16.26 -3.90 24.73
CA GLY A 227 16.00 -3.87 23.28
C GLY A 227 14.83 -4.74 22.78
N MET A 228 14.07 -5.40 23.66
CA MET A 228 12.96 -6.27 23.25
C MET A 228 11.77 -5.49 22.67
N SER A 229 11.45 -5.72 21.39
CA SER A 229 10.29 -5.13 20.72
C SER A 229 9.02 -5.99 20.85
N SER A 230 7.84 -5.38 20.72
CA SER A 230 6.56 -6.09 20.68
C SER A 230 6.50 -7.11 19.53
N GLU A 231 7.11 -6.80 18.39
CA GLU A 231 7.21 -7.68 17.23
C GLU A 231 8.04 -8.93 17.53
N THR A 232 9.20 -8.77 18.19
CA THR A 232 10.02 -9.91 18.61
C THR A 232 9.30 -10.76 19.65
N MET A 233 8.61 -10.13 20.60
CA MET A 233 7.78 -10.85 21.57
C MET A 233 6.70 -11.71 20.90
N LEU A 234 6.00 -11.16 19.90
CA LEU A 234 4.98 -11.87 19.12
C LEU A 234 5.55 -13.04 18.31
N LEU A 235 6.73 -12.86 17.75
CA LEU A 235 7.47 -13.90 17.05
C LEU A 235 7.77 -15.07 17.99
N LEU A 236 8.37 -14.80 19.15
CA LEU A 236 8.70 -15.81 20.16
C LEU A 236 7.46 -16.52 20.69
N TRP A 237 6.36 -15.78 20.88
CA TRP A 237 5.08 -16.36 21.25
C TRP A 237 4.55 -17.32 20.16
N SER A 238 4.65 -16.93 18.89
CA SER A 238 4.19 -17.75 17.75
C SER A 238 4.95 -19.06 17.62
N MET A 239 6.25 -19.08 17.97
CA MET A 239 7.06 -20.30 17.98
C MET A 239 6.52 -21.35 18.95
N LYS A 240 6.15 -20.95 20.17
CA LYS A 240 5.53 -21.83 21.17
C LYS A 240 4.09 -22.18 20.79
N GLU A 241 3.31 -21.18 20.41
CA GLU A 241 1.87 -21.35 20.17
C GLU A 241 1.57 -22.28 18.99
N LYS A 242 2.43 -22.32 17.96
CA LYS A 242 2.32 -23.29 16.84
C LYS A 242 2.17 -24.74 17.34
N HIS A 243 2.79 -25.07 18.48
CA HIS A 243 2.79 -26.41 19.06
C HIS A 243 1.76 -26.61 20.19
N ASN A 244 0.98 -25.58 20.52
CA ASN A 244 -0.03 -25.64 21.56
C ASN A 244 -1.37 -26.19 21.03
N HIS A 245 -1.70 -27.43 21.40
CA HIS A 245 -2.93 -28.10 20.96
C HIS A 245 -4.21 -27.52 21.56
N ASP A 246 -4.11 -26.79 22.67
CA ASP A 246 -5.24 -26.13 23.32
C ASP A 246 -5.34 -24.65 22.91
N SER A 247 -4.50 -24.20 21.97
CA SER A 247 -4.51 -22.83 21.47
C SER A 247 -5.87 -22.47 20.86
N LYS A 248 -6.39 -21.30 21.23
CA LYS A 248 -7.51 -20.65 20.54
C LYS A 248 -7.26 -20.52 19.03
N TYR A 249 -6.00 -20.31 18.64
CA TYR A 249 -5.56 -20.08 17.26
C TYR A 249 -5.03 -21.33 16.58
N LYS A 250 -5.23 -22.52 17.18
CA LYS A 250 -4.76 -23.79 16.61
C LYS A 250 -5.13 -23.95 15.13
N LEU A 251 -6.39 -23.70 14.78
CA LEU A 251 -6.86 -23.84 13.39
C LEU A 251 -6.21 -22.84 12.43
N TYR A 252 -5.78 -21.67 12.93
CA TYR A 252 -5.01 -20.73 12.14
C TYR A 252 -3.60 -21.28 11.90
N PHE A 253 -2.90 -21.69 12.95
CA PHE A 253 -1.56 -22.28 12.84
C PHE A 253 -1.53 -23.55 11.97
N ASP A 254 -2.55 -24.41 12.04
CA ASP A 254 -2.65 -25.64 11.22
C ASP A 254 -2.76 -25.33 9.71
N THR A 255 -3.22 -24.13 9.35
CA THR A 255 -3.29 -23.68 7.95
C THR A 255 -2.01 -23.01 7.46
N LEU A 256 -1.08 -22.65 8.33
CA LEU A 256 0.17 -22.02 7.89
C LEU A 256 1.07 -23.03 7.17
N PRO A 257 1.91 -22.58 6.22
CA PRO A 257 2.85 -23.47 5.57
C PRO A 257 3.95 -23.92 6.56
N GLU A 258 4.46 -25.14 6.38
CA GLU A 258 5.61 -25.62 7.17
C GLU A 258 6.92 -24.92 6.82
N SER A 259 6.99 -24.37 5.61
CA SER A 259 8.12 -23.59 5.10
C SER A 259 7.60 -22.51 4.16
N PHE A 260 8.09 -21.29 4.30
CA PHE A 260 7.80 -20.21 3.37
C PHE A 260 8.74 -20.26 2.16
N LYS A 261 8.37 -19.56 1.10
CA LYS A 261 9.17 -19.45 -0.14
C LYS A 261 9.79 -18.06 -0.27
N THR A 262 10.11 -17.43 0.87
CA THR A 262 10.73 -16.10 0.87
C THR A 262 12.20 -16.19 0.47
N GLY A 263 12.79 -15.06 0.06
CA GLY A 263 14.23 -14.95 -0.20
C GLY A 263 15.09 -15.40 0.99
N LEU A 264 14.60 -15.24 2.22
CA LEU A 264 15.30 -15.66 3.44
C LEU A 264 15.51 -17.19 3.49
N SER A 265 14.60 -17.96 2.90
CA SER A 265 14.63 -19.42 2.82
C SER A 265 15.18 -19.95 1.49
N PHE A 266 15.74 -19.10 0.62
CA PHE A 266 16.34 -19.56 -0.63
C PHE A 266 17.52 -20.51 -0.39
N GLY A 267 17.51 -21.60 -1.15
CA GLY A 267 18.62 -22.54 -1.24
C GLY A 267 19.76 -21.98 -2.10
N VAL A 268 20.90 -22.68 -2.08
CA VAL A 268 22.13 -22.26 -2.76
C VAL A 268 21.91 -22.01 -4.25
N GLU A 269 21.18 -22.87 -4.95
CA GLU A 269 20.90 -22.73 -6.39
C GLU A 269 20.14 -21.43 -6.73
N ALA A 270 19.12 -21.10 -5.93
CA ALA A 270 18.36 -19.87 -6.09
C ALA A 270 19.23 -18.63 -5.83
N LEU A 271 20.07 -18.67 -4.78
CA LEU A 271 21.01 -17.57 -4.48
C LEU A 271 22.06 -17.39 -5.58
N MET A 272 22.58 -18.47 -6.15
CA MET A 272 23.53 -18.40 -7.27
C MET A 272 22.91 -17.76 -8.53
N THR A 273 21.60 -17.86 -8.71
CA THR A 273 20.90 -17.21 -9.83
C THR A 273 20.82 -15.68 -9.65
N LEU A 274 20.98 -15.19 -8.42
CA LEU A 274 20.97 -13.77 -8.08
C LEU A 274 22.38 -13.14 -8.09
N ASP A 275 23.40 -13.90 -8.48
CA ASP A 275 24.78 -13.42 -8.54
C ASP A 275 24.90 -12.16 -9.43
N GLY A 276 25.63 -11.17 -8.93
CA GLY A 276 25.77 -9.86 -9.58
C GLY A 276 24.56 -8.92 -9.48
N THR A 277 23.53 -9.27 -8.70
CA THR A 277 22.37 -8.39 -8.44
C THR A 277 22.40 -7.82 -7.02
N LEU A 278 21.85 -6.62 -6.84
CA LEU A 278 21.69 -6.00 -5.51
C LEU A 278 20.83 -6.86 -4.57
N LEU A 279 19.86 -7.60 -5.12
CA LEU A 279 18.96 -8.45 -4.35
C LEU A 279 19.70 -9.56 -3.58
N LEU A 280 20.81 -10.08 -4.12
CA LEU A 280 21.61 -11.08 -3.40
C LEU A 280 22.18 -10.50 -2.10
N GLU A 281 22.71 -9.28 -2.17
CA GLU A 281 23.25 -8.57 -1.00
C GLU A 281 22.14 -8.22 0.01
N GLU A 282 20.99 -7.75 -0.46
CA GLU A 282 19.81 -7.47 0.37
C GLU A 282 19.36 -8.72 1.15
N ILE A 283 19.25 -9.88 0.49
CA ILE A 283 18.88 -11.14 1.13
C ILE A 283 19.95 -11.58 2.13
N ALA A 284 21.23 -11.47 1.77
CA ALA A 284 22.33 -11.86 2.65
C ALA A 284 22.33 -11.03 3.95
N GLN A 285 22.23 -9.70 3.83
CA GLN A 285 22.17 -8.77 4.96
C GLN A 285 20.93 -9.04 5.84
N ALA A 286 19.76 -9.25 5.24
CA ALA A 286 18.56 -9.57 6.00
C ALA A 286 18.71 -10.88 6.80
N LYS A 287 19.31 -11.92 6.21
CA LYS A 287 19.56 -13.20 6.91
C LYS A 287 20.59 -13.06 8.02
N GLU A 288 21.66 -12.31 7.81
CA GLU A 288 22.67 -12.02 8.83
C GLU A 288 22.06 -11.26 10.00
N HIS A 289 21.26 -10.22 9.73
CA HIS A 289 20.56 -9.46 10.76
C HIS A 289 19.65 -10.35 11.63
N LEU A 290 18.85 -11.22 11.01
CA LEU A 290 18.02 -12.18 11.75
C LEU A 290 18.85 -13.17 12.57
N ARG A 291 20.01 -13.59 12.04
CA ARG A 291 20.90 -14.51 12.72
C ARG A 291 21.49 -13.88 13.98
N LEU A 292 21.92 -12.63 13.89
CA LEU A 292 22.42 -11.87 15.05
C LEU A 292 21.33 -11.72 16.11
N GLN A 293 20.10 -11.34 15.74
CA GLN A 293 18.98 -11.26 16.68
C GLN A 293 18.71 -12.60 17.37
N TYR A 294 18.78 -13.73 16.65
CA TYR A 294 18.58 -15.04 17.25
C TYR A 294 19.68 -15.38 18.27
N ASP A 295 20.95 -15.12 17.91
CA ASP A 295 22.11 -15.44 18.75
C ASP A 295 22.21 -14.53 19.99
N GLU A 296 21.59 -13.34 19.97
CA GLU A 296 21.42 -12.47 21.15
C GLU A 296 20.41 -13.04 22.17
N LEU A 297 19.41 -13.80 21.71
CA LEU A 297 18.33 -14.31 22.55
C LEU A 297 18.58 -15.76 23.01
N PHE A 298 19.16 -16.59 22.14
CA PHE A 298 19.33 -18.03 22.36
C PHE A 298 20.81 -18.44 22.29
N PRO A 299 21.28 -19.28 23.22
CA PRO A 299 20.50 -20.11 24.14
C PRO A 299 20.16 -19.48 25.49
N ALA A 300 20.49 -18.20 25.73
CA ALA A 300 20.35 -17.55 27.04
C ALA A 300 18.92 -17.68 27.63
N LEU A 301 17.88 -17.27 26.88
CA LEU A 301 16.49 -17.38 27.35
C LEU A 301 16.08 -18.82 27.67
N SER A 302 16.53 -19.79 26.88
CA SER A 302 16.23 -21.20 27.13
C SER A 302 16.96 -21.78 28.35
N ASN A 303 18.17 -21.30 28.64
CA ASN A 303 18.93 -21.71 29.83
C ASN A 303 18.34 -21.11 31.11
N ASP A 304 17.97 -19.83 31.07
CA ASP A 304 17.47 -19.10 32.24
C ASP A 304 16.00 -19.44 32.54
N HIS A 305 15.20 -19.74 31.50
CA HIS A 305 13.76 -19.95 31.59
C HIS A 305 13.27 -21.16 30.78
N PRO A 306 13.77 -22.39 31.02
CA PRO A 306 13.50 -23.57 30.19
C PRO A 306 12.01 -23.99 30.17
N GLY A 307 11.24 -23.67 31.22
CA GLY A 307 9.81 -23.96 31.27
C GLY A 307 8.98 -23.09 30.31
N THR A 308 9.41 -21.86 30.07
CA THR A 308 8.75 -20.93 29.15
C THR A 308 9.34 -21.03 27.74
N PHE A 309 10.66 -21.20 27.63
CA PHE A 309 11.42 -21.25 26.39
C PHE A 309 12.13 -22.61 26.17
N PRO A 310 11.39 -23.72 26.02
CA PRO A 310 11.98 -25.04 25.80
C PRO A 310 12.87 -25.08 24.54
N PRO A 311 14.16 -25.48 24.65
CA PRO A 311 15.13 -25.40 23.54
C PRO A 311 14.67 -26.02 22.22
N GLU A 312 13.87 -27.09 22.26
CA GLU A 312 13.35 -27.78 21.10
C GLU A 312 12.36 -26.95 20.26
N LEU A 313 11.68 -25.98 20.88
CA LEU A 313 10.78 -25.06 20.19
C LEU A 313 11.51 -23.79 19.72
N TYR A 314 12.64 -23.46 20.35
CA TYR A 314 13.40 -22.21 20.10
C TYR A 314 14.69 -22.41 19.30
N THR A 315 14.62 -23.24 18.27
CA THR A 315 15.72 -23.43 17.31
C THR A 315 15.77 -22.32 16.25
N TRP A 316 16.93 -22.13 15.62
CA TRP A 316 17.09 -21.20 14.49
C TRP A 316 16.03 -21.41 13.40
N LYS A 317 15.71 -22.66 13.07
CA LYS A 317 14.70 -23.00 12.06
C LYS A 317 13.31 -22.47 12.45
N GLN A 318 12.92 -22.62 13.71
CA GLN A 318 11.62 -22.14 14.20
C GLN A 318 11.60 -20.62 14.31
N PHE A 319 12.72 -20.00 14.69
CA PHE A 319 12.85 -18.55 14.72
C PHE A 319 12.68 -17.96 13.31
N LEU A 320 13.41 -18.48 12.33
CA LEU A 320 13.29 -18.05 10.94
C LEU A 320 11.87 -18.26 10.40
N TRP A 321 11.25 -19.41 10.67
CA TRP A 321 9.86 -19.67 10.29
C TRP A 321 8.90 -18.62 10.89
N ALA A 322 9.09 -18.24 12.14
CA ALA A 322 8.27 -17.22 12.78
C ALA A 322 8.55 -15.82 12.22
N CYS A 323 9.80 -15.47 11.89
CA CYS A 323 10.12 -14.24 11.15
C CYS A 323 9.34 -14.19 9.84
N GLU A 324 9.45 -15.24 9.02
CA GLU A 324 8.79 -15.31 7.71
C GLU A 324 7.27 -15.26 7.82
N LEU A 325 6.67 -15.88 8.84
CA LEU A 325 5.25 -15.74 9.12
C LEU A 325 4.86 -14.27 9.33
N TRP A 326 5.53 -13.58 10.23
CA TRP A 326 5.18 -12.20 10.53
C TRP A 326 5.48 -11.27 9.36
N TYR A 327 6.57 -11.45 8.63
CA TYR A 327 6.89 -10.63 7.46
C TYR A 327 5.90 -10.81 6.30
N SER A 328 5.43 -12.04 6.06
CA SER A 328 4.58 -12.33 4.91
C SER A 328 3.07 -12.23 5.19
N ASN A 329 2.63 -12.32 6.45
CA ASN A 329 1.20 -12.38 6.81
C ASN A 329 0.71 -11.29 7.75
N SER A 330 1.59 -10.47 8.33
CA SER A 330 1.14 -9.42 9.25
C SER A 330 0.63 -8.17 8.53
N MET A 331 -0.24 -7.43 9.22
CA MET A 331 -0.78 -6.15 8.77
C MET A 331 -0.66 -5.11 9.88
N LYS A 332 -0.39 -3.86 9.51
CA LYS A 332 -0.39 -2.71 10.44
C LYS A 332 -1.82 -2.23 10.65
N ILE A 333 -2.35 -2.38 11.86
CA ILE A 333 -3.73 -2.05 12.21
C ILE A 333 -3.76 -0.92 13.24
N MET A 334 -4.48 0.15 12.92
CA MET A 334 -4.79 1.24 13.84
C MET A 334 -6.00 0.87 14.69
N PHE A 335 -5.80 0.75 16.00
CA PHE A 335 -6.86 0.46 16.95
C PHE A 335 -7.57 1.74 17.41
N SER A 336 -8.71 1.58 18.09
CA SER A 336 -9.53 2.69 18.56
C SER A 336 -8.85 3.57 19.61
N ASP A 337 -7.78 3.09 20.25
CA ASP A 337 -6.92 3.85 21.16
C ASP A 337 -5.89 4.73 20.43
N GLY A 338 -5.88 4.72 19.09
CA GLY A 338 -4.96 5.47 18.25
C GLY A 338 -3.61 4.78 18.03
N ASN A 339 -3.36 3.63 18.65
CA ASN A 339 -2.10 2.92 18.52
C ASN A 339 -2.09 2.05 17.26
N LEU A 340 -0.97 2.10 16.53
CA LEU A 340 -0.70 1.24 15.39
C LEU A 340 0.01 -0.03 15.86
N ARG A 341 -0.54 -1.20 15.54
CA ARG A 341 0.03 -2.49 15.96
C ARG A 341 0.21 -3.43 14.77
N MET A 342 1.31 -4.19 14.79
CA MET A 342 1.51 -5.33 13.89
C MET A 342 0.60 -6.48 14.31
N CYS A 343 -0.19 -7.01 13.39
CA CYS A 343 -1.20 -8.03 13.68
C CYS A 343 -1.19 -9.17 12.67
N LEU A 344 -1.42 -10.41 13.11
CA LEU A 344 -1.88 -11.48 12.23
C LEU A 344 -3.41 -11.51 12.27
N ILE A 345 -4.03 -11.55 11.10
CA ILE A 345 -5.49 -11.53 10.97
C ILE A 345 -5.90 -12.86 10.33
N PRO A 346 -6.39 -13.83 11.12
CA PRO A 346 -6.88 -15.09 10.60
C PRO A 346 -7.85 -14.87 9.43
N ILE A 347 -7.80 -15.76 8.44
CA ILE A 347 -8.57 -15.70 7.17
C ILE A 347 -8.10 -14.60 6.21
N ALA A 348 -7.80 -13.38 6.68
CA ALA A 348 -7.33 -12.29 5.82
C ALA A 348 -5.99 -12.61 5.13
N GLY A 349 -5.16 -13.46 5.75
CA GLY A 349 -3.91 -13.96 5.17
C GLY A 349 -4.06 -14.76 3.86
N PHE A 350 -5.28 -15.13 3.45
CA PHE A 350 -5.52 -15.75 2.13
C PHE A 350 -5.85 -14.74 1.02
N LEU A 351 -6.00 -13.46 1.33
CA LEU A 351 -6.11 -12.43 0.31
C LEU A 351 -4.72 -12.20 -0.30
N ASN A 352 -4.52 -12.64 -1.54
CA ASN A 352 -3.26 -12.45 -2.25
C ASN A 352 -3.08 -11.00 -2.71
N HIS A 353 -1.85 -10.64 -3.06
CA HIS A 353 -1.53 -9.33 -3.61
C HIS A 353 -1.86 -9.20 -5.09
N SER A 354 -2.25 -7.99 -5.50
CA SER A 354 -2.24 -7.52 -6.88
C SER A 354 -1.89 -6.03 -6.89
N THR A 355 -1.20 -5.58 -7.94
CA THR A 355 -0.94 -4.14 -8.16
C THR A 355 -2.23 -3.37 -8.48
N PHE A 356 -3.30 -4.09 -8.83
CA PHE A 356 -4.66 -3.56 -8.98
C PHE A 356 -5.65 -4.33 -8.09
N ALA A 357 -5.39 -4.28 -6.78
CA ALA A 357 -6.16 -5.00 -5.79
C ALA A 357 -7.61 -4.54 -5.66
N HIS A 358 -8.44 -5.45 -5.16
CA HIS A 358 -9.84 -5.19 -4.85
C HIS A 358 -9.99 -4.42 -3.54
N VAL A 359 -9.15 -4.69 -2.55
CA VAL A 359 -9.13 -4.02 -1.24
C VAL A 359 -7.85 -3.20 -1.14
N VAL A 360 -7.97 -1.87 -1.17
CA VAL A 360 -6.83 -0.94 -1.07
C VAL A 360 -6.84 -0.16 0.25
N ASN A 361 -8.03 0.14 0.79
CA ASN A 361 -8.21 0.91 2.02
C ASN A 361 -8.67 -0.02 3.14
N TYR A 362 -7.73 -0.40 4.00
CA TYR A 362 -7.94 -1.22 5.19
C TYR A 362 -6.90 -0.79 6.24
N GLY A 363 -6.90 -1.43 7.40
CA GLY A 363 -5.88 -1.20 8.42
C GLY A 363 -6.30 -0.27 9.55
N LYS A 364 -7.61 -0.01 9.71
CA LYS A 364 -8.16 0.69 10.87
C LYS A 364 -9.38 -0.03 11.38
N VAL A 365 -9.44 -0.23 12.70
CA VAL A 365 -10.62 -0.78 13.36
C VAL A 365 -11.75 0.25 13.33
N ASP A 366 -12.92 -0.19 12.89
CA ASP A 366 -14.15 0.58 12.97
C ASP A 366 -14.61 0.62 14.43
N SER A 367 -14.64 1.81 15.04
CA SER A 367 -14.93 1.97 16.46
C SER A 367 -16.39 1.72 16.83
N VAL A 368 -17.31 1.75 15.85
CA VAL A 368 -18.74 1.53 16.07
C VAL A 368 -19.04 0.04 16.13
N THR A 369 -18.49 -0.71 15.18
CA THR A 369 -18.68 -2.16 15.07
C THR A 369 -17.65 -2.97 15.85
N ASN A 370 -16.52 -2.35 16.23
CA ASN A 370 -15.37 -2.98 16.86
C ASN A 370 -14.78 -4.14 16.02
N THR A 371 -14.76 -3.94 14.70
CA THR A 371 -14.25 -4.89 13.71
C THR A 371 -13.25 -4.23 12.77
N LEU A 372 -12.38 -5.04 12.19
CA LEU A 372 -11.55 -4.67 11.04
C LEU A 372 -12.29 -5.07 9.75
N ARG A 373 -12.51 -4.11 8.86
CA ARG A 373 -13.29 -4.29 7.64
C ARG A 373 -12.40 -4.20 6.40
N PHE A 374 -12.71 -5.02 5.40
CA PHE A 374 -12.02 -5.07 4.11
C PHE A 374 -12.98 -4.65 2.98
N PRO A 375 -13.24 -3.35 2.82
CA PRO A 375 -14.16 -2.83 1.80
C PRO A 375 -13.54 -2.87 0.41
N LEU A 376 -14.38 -3.13 -0.59
CA LEU A 376 -13.96 -3.17 -1.99
C LEU A 376 -13.80 -1.76 -2.59
N SER A 377 -12.62 -1.50 -3.14
CA SER A 377 -12.27 -0.35 -3.97
C SER A 377 -12.75 -0.48 -5.42
N ARG A 378 -12.96 -1.72 -5.88
CA ARG A 378 -13.49 -2.05 -7.21
C ARG A 378 -14.33 -3.34 -7.14
N PRO A 379 -15.25 -3.57 -8.10
CA PRO A 379 -16.07 -4.77 -8.11
C PRO A 379 -15.23 -6.05 -8.16
N CYS A 380 -15.75 -7.12 -7.56
CA CYS A 380 -15.18 -8.46 -7.57
C CYS A 380 -16.28 -9.45 -7.98
N SER A 381 -16.11 -10.13 -9.10
CA SER A 381 -17.14 -11.03 -9.63
C SER A 381 -17.20 -12.34 -8.86
N LYS A 382 -18.36 -12.99 -8.79
CA LYS A 382 -18.48 -14.32 -8.22
C LYS A 382 -17.50 -15.29 -8.89
N GLY A 383 -16.71 -15.99 -8.08
CA GLY A 383 -15.70 -16.93 -8.56
C GLY A 383 -14.36 -16.29 -8.94
N GLU A 384 -14.24 -14.96 -8.92
CA GLU A 384 -12.99 -14.24 -9.06
C GLU A 384 -12.19 -14.26 -7.75
N GLN A 385 -10.86 -14.25 -7.86
CA GLN A 385 -10.00 -14.05 -6.69
C GLN A 385 -10.10 -12.61 -6.21
N CYS A 386 -10.45 -12.44 -4.93
CA CYS A 386 -10.41 -11.16 -4.25
C CYS A 386 -8.96 -10.88 -3.80
N PHE A 387 -8.46 -9.70 -4.16
CA PHE A 387 -7.05 -9.32 -3.92
C PHE A 387 -6.96 -8.18 -2.91
N LEU A 388 -5.91 -8.18 -2.10
CA LEU A 388 -5.56 -7.16 -1.13
C LEU A 388 -4.28 -6.44 -1.55
N SER A 389 -4.20 -5.13 -1.38
CA SER A 389 -2.95 -4.42 -1.60
C SER A 389 -2.02 -4.57 -0.40
N TYR A 390 -0.90 -5.28 -0.52
CA TYR A 390 0.06 -5.44 0.59
C TYR A 390 0.82 -4.15 0.90
N GLY A 391 1.05 -3.31 -0.11
CA GLY A 391 1.80 -2.07 0.05
C GLY A 391 2.37 -1.59 -1.28
N ASN A 392 3.12 -0.50 -1.22
CA ASN A 392 3.89 0.06 -2.34
C ASN A 392 5.29 -0.59 -2.33
N PHE A 393 5.34 -1.92 -2.45
CA PHE A 393 6.59 -2.67 -2.33
C PHE A 393 7.17 -3.00 -3.71
N SER A 394 8.50 -2.88 -3.83
CA SER A 394 9.24 -3.38 -4.98
C SER A 394 9.14 -4.90 -5.06
N SER A 395 9.39 -5.43 -6.25
CA SER A 395 9.50 -6.86 -6.52
C SER A 395 10.64 -7.50 -5.72
N SER A 396 11.74 -6.79 -5.46
CA SER A 396 12.81 -7.26 -4.56
C SER A 396 12.29 -7.46 -3.13
N HIS A 397 11.55 -6.50 -2.60
CA HIS A 397 10.95 -6.59 -1.26
C HIS A 397 9.91 -7.71 -1.16
N LEU A 398 9.01 -7.81 -2.15
CA LEU A 398 7.99 -8.86 -2.21
C LEU A 398 8.62 -10.25 -2.32
N LEU A 399 9.69 -10.41 -3.10
CA LEU A 399 10.40 -11.68 -3.20
C LEU A 399 11.12 -12.03 -1.89
N THR A 400 11.81 -11.06 -1.29
CA THR A 400 12.58 -11.27 -0.05
C THR A 400 11.70 -11.61 1.14
N PHE A 401 10.57 -10.94 1.33
CA PHE A 401 9.77 -11.04 2.56
C PHE A 401 8.41 -11.74 2.39
N TYR A 402 7.88 -11.83 1.17
CA TYR A 402 6.60 -12.48 0.88
C TYR A 402 6.73 -13.71 -0.02
N GLY A 403 7.86 -13.87 -0.73
CA GLY A 403 8.16 -15.06 -1.52
C GLY A 403 7.41 -15.17 -2.85
N PHE A 404 7.05 -14.04 -3.46
CA PHE A 404 6.41 -14.00 -4.78
C PHE A 404 6.80 -12.74 -5.56
N LEU A 405 6.54 -12.78 -6.87
CA LEU A 405 6.59 -11.62 -7.76
C LEU A 405 5.16 -11.31 -8.26
N PRO A 406 4.77 -10.02 -8.37
CA PRO A 406 3.48 -9.65 -8.97
C PRO A 406 3.33 -10.20 -10.39
N ARG A 407 2.09 -10.51 -10.80
CA ARG A 407 1.81 -10.97 -12.17
C ARG A 407 1.77 -9.85 -13.20
N LEU A 408 1.21 -8.72 -12.78
CA LEU A 408 1.19 -7.49 -13.55
C LEU A 408 2.48 -6.73 -13.33
N GLU A 409 2.79 -5.79 -14.23
CA GLU A 409 3.92 -4.89 -14.04
C GLU A 409 3.81 -4.17 -12.69
N ASN A 410 4.93 -4.13 -11.96
CA ASN A 410 5.02 -3.48 -10.67
C ASN A 410 5.53 -2.04 -10.85
N PRO A 411 4.69 -1.00 -10.67
CA PRO A 411 5.12 0.39 -10.83
C PRO A 411 6.10 0.84 -9.73
N TYR A 412 6.27 0.02 -8.69
CA TYR A 412 7.18 0.26 -7.56
C TYR A 412 8.56 -0.36 -7.76
N ASP A 413 8.84 -0.97 -8.90
CA ASP A 413 10.18 -1.46 -9.22
C ASP A 413 11.12 -0.32 -9.56
N VAL A 414 12.15 -0.18 -8.71
CA VAL A 414 13.20 0.82 -8.81
C VAL A 414 14.55 0.20 -8.46
N ILE A 415 15.61 0.76 -9.00
CA ILE A 415 16.99 0.49 -8.62
C ILE A 415 17.51 1.77 -7.96
N PRO A 416 17.87 1.75 -6.66
CA PRO A 416 18.48 2.89 -6.01
C PRO A 416 19.86 3.15 -6.59
N LEU A 417 20.24 4.43 -6.65
CA LEU A 417 21.55 4.89 -7.09
C LEU A 417 22.18 5.75 -5.99
N ASP A 418 23.32 5.28 -5.49
CA ASP A 418 24.19 6.06 -4.63
C ASP A 418 25.20 6.80 -5.51
N ILE A 419 25.12 8.14 -5.49
CA ILE A 419 25.96 9.02 -6.30
C ILE A 419 26.69 9.97 -5.35
N ASP A 420 27.99 9.73 -5.18
CA ASP A 420 28.87 10.65 -4.47
C ASP A 420 29.29 11.79 -5.38
N ILE A 421 28.95 13.02 -5.02
CA ILE A 421 29.53 14.22 -5.64
C ILE A 421 30.69 14.68 -4.75
N VAL A 422 31.89 14.70 -5.31
CA VAL A 422 33.02 15.42 -4.72
C VAL A 422 32.70 16.92 -4.84
N MET A 423 32.20 17.52 -3.77
CA MET A 423 32.00 18.97 -3.71
C MET A 423 33.36 19.64 -3.54
N ASP A 424 33.82 20.40 -4.54
CA ASP A 424 34.94 21.32 -4.36
C ASP A 424 34.52 22.39 -3.31
N GLU A 425 35.40 22.64 -2.35
CA GLU A 425 35.17 23.47 -1.13
C GLU A 425 34.84 24.95 -1.42
N ASP A 426 34.88 25.39 -2.69
CA ASP A 426 34.75 26.80 -3.11
C ASP A 426 33.34 27.22 -3.60
N PHE A 427 32.32 26.35 -3.50
CA PHE A 427 30.98 26.69 -3.97
C PHE A 427 30.07 27.22 -2.84
N GLU A 428 29.90 28.54 -2.80
CA GLU A 428 28.92 29.22 -1.94
C GLU A 428 27.49 28.69 -2.18
N GLU A 429 26.81 28.42 -1.06
CA GLU A 429 25.49 27.81 -0.91
C GLU A 429 24.35 28.72 -1.42
N GLY A 430 24.32 28.98 -2.73
CA GLY A 430 23.35 29.85 -3.38
C GLY A 430 22.30 29.10 -4.19
N GLY A 431 21.36 28.42 -3.52
CA GLY A 431 20.12 27.92 -4.16
C GLY A 431 20.02 26.42 -4.40
N PHE A 432 20.50 25.60 -3.47
CA PHE A 432 20.04 24.22 -3.37
C PHE A 432 18.53 24.21 -3.13
N THR A 433 17.77 23.58 -4.02
CA THR A 433 16.48 22.98 -3.63
C THR A 433 16.77 21.50 -3.44
N PRO A 434 17.22 21.04 -2.25
CA PRO A 434 17.50 19.63 -2.02
C PRO A 434 16.16 18.96 -1.74
N GLY A 435 15.38 18.71 -2.79
CA GLY A 435 14.15 17.92 -2.65
C GLY A 435 14.43 16.42 -2.57
N TRP A 436 15.52 15.98 -3.22
CA TRP A 436 15.88 14.58 -3.37
C TRP A 436 17.36 14.41 -3.07
N THR A 437 17.67 13.61 -2.05
CA THR A 437 19.06 13.24 -1.66
C THR A 437 19.45 11.85 -2.15
N SER A 438 18.46 11.02 -2.49
CA SER A 438 18.63 9.69 -3.05
C SER A 438 18.07 9.66 -4.46
N HIS A 439 18.78 9.01 -5.37
CA HIS A 439 18.36 8.88 -6.76
C HIS A 439 17.98 7.45 -7.10
N MET A 440 17.12 7.33 -8.11
CA MET A 440 16.55 6.05 -8.50
C MET A 440 16.43 5.98 -10.02
N VAL A 441 16.55 4.78 -10.55
CA VAL A 441 16.19 4.48 -11.94
C VAL A 441 15.18 3.34 -11.97
N ARG A 442 14.44 3.23 -13.07
CA ARG A 442 13.59 2.09 -13.37
C ARG A 442 13.67 1.78 -14.86
N GLY A 443 13.07 0.67 -15.27
CA GLY A 443 12.97 0.32 -16.69
C GLY A 443 12.47 1.50 -17.52
N THR A 444 13.23 1.90 -18.55
CA THR A 444 12.92 3.10 -19.35
C THR A 444 11.60 3.00 -20.10
N TRP A 445 11.04 1.79 -20.25
CA TRP A 445 9.69 1.56 -20.78
C TRP A 445 8.58 2.14 -19.88
N PHE A 446 8.86 2.38 -18.59
CA PHE A 446 7.93 3.10 -17.70
C PHE A 446 8.00 4.62 -17.85
N SER A 447 8.92 5.16 -18.64
CA SER A 447 8.99 6.60 -18.88
C SER A 447 7.93 7.02 -19.89
N LYS A 448 7.30 8.18 -19.64
CA LYS A 448 6.42 8.83 -20.62
C LYS A 448 7.20 9.78 -21.56
N ASN A 449 8.49 10.00 -21.30
CA ASN A 449 9.30 10.97 -22.03
C ASN A 449 10.65 10.36 -22.44
N HIS A 450 10.72 9.94 -23.71
CA HIS A 450 11.93 9.45 -24.38
C HIS A 450 12.59 10.51 -25.26
N GLY A 451 12.25 11.79 -25.08
CA GLY A 451 12.85 12.88 -25.83
C GLY A 451 14.38 12.91 -25.67
N ILE A 452 15.07 13.51 -26.65
CA ILE A 452 16.54 13.55 -26.72
C ILE A 452 17.20 14.21 -25.50
N PHE A 453 16.46 14.99 -24.71
CA PHE A 453 16.95 15.60 -23.49
C PHE A 453 16.60 14.82 -22.21
N HIS A 454 15.82 13.75 -22.32
CA HIS A 454 15.34 12.99 -21.16
C HIS A 454 15.82 11.55 -21.18
N TYR A 455 15.96 10.92 -22.36
CA TYR A 455 16.45 9.53 -22.51
C TYR A 455 15.69 8.50 -21.65
N GLY A 456 14.44 8.80 -21.28
CA GLY A 456 13.67 7.95 -20.37
C GLY A 456 14.09 8.04 -18.89
N LEU A 457 15.05 8.90 -18.53
CA LEU A 457 15.51 9.09 -17.15
C LEU A 457 14.58 10.05 -16.38
N PRO A 458 14.45 9.86 -15.05
CA PRO A 458 13.63 10.71 -14.21
C PRO A 458 14.24 12.12 -14.09
N PHE A 459 13.37 13.13 -14.05
CA PHE A 459 13.76 14.54 -14.01
C PHE A 459 14.69 14.88 -12.83
N PRO A 460 14.43 14.42 -11.58
CA PRO A 460 15.34 14.70 -10.47
C PRO A 460 16.76 14.19 -10.70
N LEU A 461 16.94 12.99 -11.25
CA LEU A 461 18.25 12.43 -11.58
C LEU A 461 18.94 13.22 -12.69
N LEU A 462 18.22 13.55 -13.77
CA LEU A 462 18.78 14.35 -14.86
C LEU A 462 19.24 15.72 -14.39
N ASP A 463 18.44 16.40 -13.56
CA ASP A 463 18.79 17.71 -13.03
C ASP A 463 20.04 17.62 -12.13
N HIS A 464 20.11 16.58 -11.29
CA HIS A 464 21.29 16.30 -10.47
C HIS A 464 22.55 16.08 -11.32
N MET A 465 22.50 15.18 -12.32
CA MET A 465 23.63 14.89 -13.21
C MET A 465 24.09 16.12 -14.02
N ARG A 466 23.16 16.95 -14.48
CA ARG A 466 23.47 18.18 -15.22
C ARG A 466 24.16 19.21 -14.33
N ARG A 467 23.67 19.40 -13.11
CA ARG A 467 24.28 20.30 -12.14
C ARG A 467 25.66 19.83 -11.71
N ALA A 468 25.87 18.53 -11.58
CA ALA A 468 27.18 17.96 -11.29
C ALA A 468 28.22 18.29 -12.39
N GLN A 469 27.80 18.43 -13.65
CA GLN A 469 28.69 18.88 -14.73
C GLN A 469 28.82 20.41 -14.82
N CYS A 470 27.75 21.16 -14.54
CA CYS A 470 27.76 22.62 -14.52
C CYS A 470 26.65 23.16 -13.62
N ALA A 471 27.01 23.86 -12.55
CA ALA A 471 26.07 24.36 -11.54
C ALA A 471 24.96 25.28 -12.11
N SER A 472 25.18 25.90 -13.28
CA SER A 472 24.21 26.76 -13.96
C SER A 472 23.23 26.03 -14.88
N LEU A 473 23.47 24.75 -15.21
CA LEU A 473 22.60 23.94 -16.05
C LEU A 473 21.42 23.38 -15.24
N LYS A 474 20.23 23.95 -15.44
CA LYS A 474 18.96 23.36 -15.01
C LYS A 474 18.29 22.67 -16.19
N THR A 475 17.61 21.54 -15.94
CA THR A 475 16.85 20.83 -16.99
C THR A 475 15.83 21.73 -17.69
N ILE A 476 15.21 22.64 -16.94
CA ILE A 476 14.25 23.63 -17.46
C ILE A 476 14.90 24.59 -18.49
N ALA A 477 16.20 24.90 -18.36
CA ALA A 477 16.90 25.78 -19.29
C ALA A 477 17.08 25.16 -20.69
N LEU A 478 17.16 23.82 -20.77
CA LEU A 478 17.26 23.09 -22.04
C LEU A 478 15.90 22.97 -22.76
N LYS A 479 14.78 23.03 -22.03
CA LYS A 479 13.43 23.10 -22.63
C LYS A 479 13.22 24.35 -23.48
N TYR A 480 13.86 25.47 -23.13
CA TYR A 480 13.83 26.67 -23.96
C TYR A 480 14.60 26.51 -25.28
N LEU A 481 15.54 25.56 -25.38
CA LEU A 481 16.19 25.22 -26.65
C LEU A 481 15.28 24.37 -27.55
N GLU A 482 14.28 23.65 -27.01
CA GLU A 482 13.24 22.96 -27.82
C GLU A 482 12.31 23.94 -28.55
N ILE A 483 12.23 25.20 -28.12
CA ILE A 483 11.40 26.23 -28.77
C ILE A 483 12.14 26.87 -29.98
N PHE A 484 13.45 26.68 -30.07
CA PHE A 484 14.31 27.30 -31.10
C PHE A 484 14.93 26.30 -32.10
N ALA A 485 14.57 25.02 -32.03
CA ALA A 485 14.93 23.98 -32.99
C ALA A 485 13.66 23.43 -33.65
#